data_AF-A0A9P4DQA1-F1
#
_entry.id   AF-A0A9P4DQA1-F1
#
_cell.length_a   1.000
_cell.length_b   1.000
_cell.length_c   1.000
_cell.angle_alpha   90.00
_cell.angle_beta   90.00
_cell.angle_gamma   90.00
#
_symmetry.space_group_name_H-M   'P 1'
#
loop_
_entity.id
_entity.type
_entity.pdbx_description
1 polymer ?
#
loop_
_entity_poly.entity_id
_entity_poly.type
_entity_poly.pdbx_seq_one_letter_code
_entity_poly.pdbx_strand_id
1 'polypeptide(L)' 'MAKTLETFIQKRFSDVDPFQHVNNVSQQMYFDVGKMEYYEKILGDEVLLGDLRIVTVSTSTSYMDQIRLH' A
#
# COMPACT_ATOMS: atom_id res chain seq x y z
N MET A 1 5.95 -7.68 21.35
CA MET A 1 4.98 -7.85 20.25
C MET A 1 5.20 -6.71 19.26
N ALA A 2 5.14 -6.96 17.96
CA ALA A 2 5.17 -5.88 16.97
C ALA A 2 3.88 -5.05 17.09
N LYS A 3 3.97 -3.73 16.87
CA LYS A 3 2.79 -2.86 16.77
C LYS A 3 2.24 -2.94 15.36
N THR A 4 0.93 -3.12 15.24
CA THR A 4 0.21 -3.04 13.97
C THR A 4 -0.31 -1.62 13.77
N LEU A 5 -0.20 -1.10 12.55
CA LEU A 5 -0.90 0.11 12.11
C LEU A 5 -1.93 -0.30 11.06
N GLU A 6 -3.11 0.33 11.10
CA GLU A 6 -4.18 0.11 10.14
C GLU A 6 -4.38 1.37 9.30
N THR A 7 -4.33 1.20 7.98
CA THR A 7 -4.54 2.25 6.99
C THR A 7 -5.79 1.93 6.19
N PHE A 8 -6.81 2.80 6.26
CA PHE A 8 -8.04 2.62 5.48
C PHE A 8 -7.82 3.01 4.02
N ILE A 9 -8.16 2.11 3.11
CA ILE A 9 -7.99 2.32 1.66
C ILE A 9 -9.35 2.54 1.00
N GLN A 10 -9.45 3.65 0.25
CA GLN A 10 -10.59 3.90 -0.62
C GLN A 10 -10.36 3.22 -1.98
N LYS A 11 -11.22 2.25 -2.31
CA LYS A 11 -11.28 1.65 -3.66
C LYS A 11 -11.87 2.64 -4.65
N ARG A 12 -11.29 2.75 -5.84
CA ARG A 12 -11.75 3.62 -6.93
C ARG A 12 -12.09 2.80 -8.16
N PHE A 13 -12.91 3.37 -9.05
CA PHE A 13 -13.24 2.74 -10.33
C PHE A 13 -11.99 2.44 -11.17
N SER A 14 -10.98 3.31 -11.10
CA SER A 14 -9.69 3.13 -11.77
C SER A 14 -8.89 1.91 -11.31
N ASP A 15 -9.19 1.38 -10.12
CA ASP A 15 -8.46 0.25 -9.57
C ASP A 15 -9.02 -1.08 -10.11
N VAL A 16 -10.18 -1.07 -10.78
CA VAL A 16 -10.89 -2.23 -11.31
C VAL A 16 -10.51 -2.50 -12.77
N ASP A 17 -10.23 -3.76 -13.09
CA ASP A 17 -9.93 -4.21 -14.45
C ASP A 17 -11.16 -4.81 -15.16
N PRO A 18 -11.08 -5.17 -16.46
CA PRO A 18 -12.20 -5.75 -17.20
C PRO A 18 -12.78 -7.07 -16.63
N PHE A 19 -12.07 -7.77 -15.72
CA PHE A 19 -12.60 -8.94 -15.01
C PHE A 19 -13.45 -8.57 -13.78
N GLN A 20 -13.72 -7.27 -13.58
CA GLN A 20 -14.60 -6.73 -12.55
C GLN A 20 -14.11 -6.99 -11.12
N HIS A 21 -12.80 -7.08 -10.94
CA HIS A 21 -12.14 -7.05 -9.64
C HIS A 21 -11.04 -5.99 -9.64
N VAL A 22 -10.58 -5.62 -8.44
CA VAL A 22 -9.41 -4.76 -8.30
C VAL A 22 -8.22 -5.49 -8.90
N ASN A 23 -7.51 -4.82 -9.82
CA ASN A 23 -6.30 -5.36 -10.42
C ASN A 23 -5.25 -5.61 -9.34
N ASN A 24 -4.59 -6.77 -9.39
CA ASN A 24 -3.56 -7.14 -8.42
C ASN A 24 -2.39 -6.13 -8.37
N VAL A 25 -2.07 -5.48 -9.50
CA VAL A 25 -1.08 -4.40 -9.57
C VAL A 25 -1.55 -3.16 -8.82
N SER A 26 -2.83 -2.79 -8.93
CA SER A 26 -3.39 -1.66 -8.18
C SER A 26 -3.31 -1.86 -6.66
N GLN A 27 -3.38 -3.11 -6.19
CA GLN A 27 -3.21 -3.43 -4.76
C GLN A 27 -1.79 -3.12 -4.25
N GLN A 28 -0.76 -3.11 -5.11
CA GLN A 28 0.59 -2.71 -4.70
C GLN A 28 0.64 -1.24 -4.26
N MET A 29 -0.13 -0.37 -4.93
CA MET A 29 -0.25 1.04 -4.52
C MET A 29 -0.90 1.19 -3.15
N TYR A 30 -1.78 0.27 -2.74
CA TYR A 30 -2.38 0.30 -1.40
C TYR A 30 -1.34 0.03 -0.31
N PHE A 31 -0.41 -0.90 -0.55
CA PHE A 31 0.71 -1.11 0.36
C PHE A 31 1.61 0.11 0.44
N ASP A 32 1.82 0.83 -0.66
CA ASP A 32 2.62 2.05 -0.64
C ASP A 32 1.96 3.18 0.17
N VAL A 33 0.64 3.32 0.13
CA VAL A 33 -0.09 4.25 1.02
C VAL A 33 0.15 3.90 2.49
N GLY A 34 0.04 2.62 2.86
CA GLY A 34 0.31 2.18 4.22
C GLY A 34 1.78 2.35 4.65
N LYS A 35 2.74 2.11 3.75
CA LYS A 35 4.17 2.38 3.99
C LYS A 35 4.40 3.87 4.25
N MET A 36 3.82 4.75 3.43
CA MET A 36 3.98 6.20 3.59
C MET A 36 3.44 6.67 4.94
N GLU A 37 2.25 6.21 5.34
CA GLU A 37 1.69 6.53 6.67
C GLU A 37 2.57 5.98 7.81
N TYR A 38 3.13 4.77 7.65
CA TYR A 38 4.09 4.22 8.61
C TYR A 38 5.35 5.07 8.70
N TYR A 39 5.93 5.49 7.57
CA TYR A 39 7.13 6.33 7.54
C TYR A 39 6.88 7.66 8.23
N GLU A 40 5.75 8.31 7.94
CA GLU A 40 5.36 9.58 8.58
C GLU A 40 5.19 9.41 10.10
N LYS A 41 4.44 8.40 10.55
CA LYS A 41 4.11 8.23 11.98
C LYS A 41 5.26 7.69 12.83
N ILE A 42 6.15 6.89 12.26
CA ILE A 42 7.14 6.10 13.03
C ILE A 42 8.57 6.52 12.74
N LEU A 43 8.91 6.80 11.48
CA LEU A 43 10.28 7.16 11.08
C LEU A 43 10.51 8.68 11.08
N GLY A 44 9.44 9.47 10.86
CA GLY A 44 9.47 10.93 10.83
C GLY A 44 9.94 11.52 9.49
N ASP A 45 9.87 12.84 9.40
CA ASP A 45 10.02 13.60 8.14
C ASP A 45 11.39 13.46 7.48
N GLU A 46 12.45 13.15 8.23
CA GLU A 46 13.81 13.03 7.70
C GLU A 46 13.92 11.94 6.61
N VAL A 47 13.20 10.84 6.79
CA VAL A 47 13.20 9.73 5.82
C VAL A 47 12.40 10.07 4.57
N LEU A 48 11.44 10.99 4.67
CA LEU A 48 10.59 11.43 3.56
C LEU A 48 11.20 12.61 2.78
N LEU A 49 11.82 13.55 3.48
CA LEU A 49 12.19 14.87 2.97
C LEU A 49 13.69 15.18 3.07
N GLY A 50 14.46 14.39 3.82
CA GLY A 50 15.91 14.58 3.99
C GLY A 50 16.74 13.99 2.85
N ASP A 51 17.99 13.62 3.14
CA ASP A 51 18.91 13.03 2.15
C ASP A 51 18.84 11.48 2.11
N LEU A 52 18.07 10.87 3.01
CA LEU A 52 17.87 9.41 3.07
C LEU A 52 16.69 8.98 2.21
N ARG A 53 16.81 7.83 1.55
CA ARG A 53 15.73 7.23 0.74
C ARG A 53 15.56 5.76 1.06
N ILE A 54 14.31 5.33 1.21
CA ILE A 54 13.97 3.90 1.32
C ILE A 54 13.70 3.37 -0.09
N VAL A 55 14.34 2.23 -0.41
CA VAL A 55 14.13 1.52 -1.67
C VAL A 55 13.56 0.15 -1.39
N THR A 56 12.43 -0.18 -2.02
CA THR A 56 11.88 -1.53 -1.94
C THR A 56 12.71 -2.45 -2.83
N VAL A 57 13.43 -3.40 -2.22
CA VAL A 57 14.29 -4.36 -2.94
C VAL A 57 13.50 -5.57 -3.44
N SER A 58 12.50 -6.02 -2.67
CA SER A 58 11.64 -7.13 -3.05
C SER A 58 10.27 -7.03 -2.39
N THR A 59 9.25 -7.56 -3.08
CA THR A 59 7.92 -7.81 -2.53
C THR A 59 7.45 -9.20 -2.97
N SER A 60 6.67 -9.84 -2.10
CA SER A 60 5.95 -11.07 -2.43
C SER A 60 4.56 -10.94 -1.84
N THR A 61 3.54 -11.09 -2.67
CA THR A 61 2.14 -10.92 -2.28
C THR A 61 1.35 -12.13 -2.72
N SER A 62 0.75 -12.83 -1.75
CA SER A 62 -0.22 -13.88 -2.01
C SER A 62 -1.62 -13.28 -2.03
N TYR A 63 -2.29 -13.32 -3.18
CA TYR A 63 -3.66 -12.84 -3.34
C TYR A 63 -4.63 -13.97 -2.97
N MET A 64 -5.29 -13.84 -1.83
CA MET A 64 -6.15 -14.90 -1.28
C MET A 64 -7.58 -14.87 -1.81
N ASP A 65 -8.12 -13.67 -2.04
CA ASP A 65 -9.49 -13.45 -2.48
C ASP A 65 -9.60 -12.26 -3.43
N GLN A 66 -10.68 -12.23 -4.22
CA GLN A 66 -10.98 -11.11 -5.12
C GLN A 66 -11.57 -9.92 -4.36
N ILE A 67 -11.00 -8.74 -4.56
CA ILE A 67 -11.56 -7.48 -4.06
C ILE A 67 -12.45 -6.89 -5.16
N ARG A 68 -13.69 -6.51 -4.82
CA ARG A 68 -14.66 -5.93 -5.75
C ARG A 68 -15.06 -4.52 -5.33
N LEU A 69 -15.45 -3.69 -6.30
CA LEU A 69 -16.06 -2.38 -6.09
C LEU A 69 -17.58 -2.60 -5.96
N HIS A 70 -18.10 -2.49 -4.75
CA HIS A 70 -19.52 -2.55 -4.39
C HIS A 70 -19.82 -1.44 -3.41
#